data_AF-A0A1H3B199-F1
#
_entry.id   AF-A0A1H3B199-F1
#
_cell.length_a   1.000
_cell.length_b   1.000
_cell.length_c   1.000
_cell.angle_alpha   90.00
_cell.angle_beta   90.00
_cell.angle_gamma   90.00
#
_symmetry.space_group_name_H-M   'P 1'
#
loop_
_entity.id
_entity.type
_entity.pdbx_description
1 polymer ?
#
loop_
_entity_poly.entity_id
_entity_poly.type
_entity_poly.pdbx_seq_one_letter_code
_entity_poly.pdbx_strand_id
1 'polypeptide(L)'
;MQPNIKIATCCYCGSRTMLKPTARHGHELACGSCGAPLHQMKWLKSPQPRVKHAAPSAKKSKAPRKRKRPKPLWRRALEEVWDEIEDIFD
;
A
#
# COMPACT_ATOMS: atom_id res chain seq x y z
N MET A 1 14.63 7.60 11.19
CA MET A 1 14.72 8.38 9.92
C MET A 1 14.29 7.48 8.77
N GLN A 2 13.20 7.81 8.07
CA GLN A 2 12.79 7.05 6.89
C GLN A 2 13.78 7.27 5.75
N PRO A 3 14.20 6.22 5.02
CA PRO A 3 15.00 6.40 3.82
C PRO A 3 14.13 7.05 2.74
N ASN A 4 14.45 8.30 2.40
CA ASN A 4 13.83 9.07 1.33
C ASN A 4 14.25 8.49 -0.03
N ILE A 5 13.69 7.35 -0.41
CA ILE A 5 14.00 6.64 -1.66
C ILE A 5 12.87 6.90 -2.65
N LYS A 6 13.25 7.31 -3.86
CA LYS A 6 12.36 7.42 -5.01
C LYS A 6 12.73 6.38 -6.05
N ILE A 7 11.72 5.90 -6.76
CA ILE A 7 11.90 5.15 -7.99
C ILE A 7 11.66 6.08 -9.18
N ALA A 8 12.60 6.08 -10.11
CA ALA A 8 12.53 6.80 -11.37
C ALA A 8 12.49 5.79 -12.52
N THR A 9 11.66 6.06 -13.52
CA THR A 9 11.61 5.28 -14.76
C THR A 9 11.96 6.22 -15.90
N CYS A 10 12.92 5.85 -16.75
CA CYS A 10 13.23 6.59 -17.95
C CYS A 10 12.16 6.37 -19.01
N CYS A 11 11.53 7.43 -19.51
CA CYS A 11 10.54 7.35 -20.58
C CYS A 11 11.14 6.95 -21.93
N TYR A 12 12.45 7.08 -22.11
CA TYR A 12 13.12 6.78 -23.37
C TYR A 12 13.57 5.31 -23.44
N CYS A 13 14.46 4.89 -22.54
CA CYS A 13 15.01 3.54 -22.57
C CYS A 13 14.32 2.55 -21.61
N GLY A 14 13.32 2.99 -20.85
CA GLY A 14 12.58 2.13 -19.91
C GLY A 14 13.36 1.72 -18.64
N SER A 15 14.61 2.16 -18.48
CA SER A 15 15.43 1.83 -17.31
C SER A 15 14.73 2.29 -16.01
N ARG A 16 14.68 1.41 -15.01
CA ARG A 16 14.14 1.71 -13.69
C ARG A 16 15.26 1.75 -12.65
N THR A 17 15.35 2.85 -11.93
CA THR A 17 16.41 3.06 -10.94
C THR A 17 15.81 3.55 -9.63
N MET A 18 16.30 2.99 -8.53
CA MET A 18 16.02 3.51 -7.18
C MET A 18 17.14 4.45 -6.78
N LEU A 19 16.79 5.65 -6.33
CA LEU A 19 17.76 6.66 -5.95
C LEU A 19 17.28 7.42 -4.71
N LYS A 20 18.23 7.95 -3.94
CA LYS A 20 17.98 8.81 -2.79
C LYS A 20 18.26 10.26 -3.20
N PRO A 21 17.23 11.09 -3.42
CA PRO A 21 17.43 12.49 -3.77
C PRO A 21 18.15 13.19 -2.62
N THR A 22 19.34 13.73 -2.89
CA THR A 22 20.13 14.51 -1.92
C THR A 22 19.82 16.00 -2.02
N ALA A 23 19.54 16.49 -3.23
CA ALA A 23 19.11 17.85 -3.48
C ALA A 23 17.64 18.07 -3.11
N ARG A 24 17.37 19.13 -2.33
CA ARG A 24 15.99 19.56 -2.01
C ARG A 24 15.40 20.53 -3.02
N HIS A 25 16.25 21.20 -3.80
CA HIS A 25 15.84 22.21 -4.77
C HIS A 25 16.26 21.78 -6.19
N GLY A 26 15.26 21.57 -7.06
CA GLY A 26 15.25 21.81 -8.50
C GLY A 26 16.29 21.17 -9.43
N HIS A 27 17.35 20.51 -8.96
CA HIS A 27 18.32 19.91 -9.87
C HIS A 27 17.71 18.73 -10.61
N GLU A 28 17.69 18.84 -11.94
CA GLU A 28 17.19 17.82 -12.83
C GLU A 28 18.12 16.60 -12.83
N LEU A 29 17.55 15.41 -12.64
CA LEU A 29 18.29 14.16 -12.65
C LEU A 29 18.19 13.54 -14.05
N ALA A 30 19.29 12.99 -14.55
CA ALA A 30 19.35 12.30 -15.84
C ALA A 30 19.47 10.78 -15.66
N CYS A 31 18.93 10.04 -16.63
CA CYS A 31 19.12 8.59 -16.74
C CYS A 31 20.59 8.26 -16.98
N GLY A 32 21.18 7.37 -16.17
CA GLY A 32 22.58 6.94 -16.36
C GLY A 32 22.82 6.12 -17.63
N SER A 33 21.79 5.51 -18.21
CA SER A 33 21.92 4.67 -19.41
C SER A 33 21.83 5.45 -20.72
N CYS A 34 20.97 6.47 -20.79
CA CYS A 34 20.69 7.20 -22.04
C CYS A 34 20.71 8.73 -21.90
N GLY A 35 20.99 9.27 -20.72
CA GLY A 35 21.09 10.72 -20.48
C GLY A 35 19.75 11.48 -20.44
N ALA A 36 18.62 10.83 -20.73
CA ALA A 36 17.31 11.50 -20.75
C ALA A 36 16.90 12.02 -19.36
N PRO A 37 16.22 13.18 -19.27
CA PRO A 37 15.79 13.75 -18.00
C PRO A 37 14.71 12.90 -17.31
N LEU A 38 14.81 12.82 -15.98
CA LEU A 38 13.91 12.07 -15.10
C LEU A 38 12.98 13.03 -14.36
N HIS A 39 11.91 13.49 -15.02
CA HIS A 39 10.95 14.41 -14.38
C HIS A 39 9.98 13.73 -13.42
N GLN A 40 9.52 12.53 -13.75
CA GLN A 40 8.50 11.82 -12.97
C GLN A 40 9.12 10.71 -12.13
N MET A 41 9.20 10.95 -10.83
CA MET A 41 9.67 9.96 -9.86
C MET A 41 8.59 9.73 -8.82
N LYS A 42 8.36 8.47 -8.45
CA LYS A 42 7.40 8.11 -7.41
C LYS A 42 8.14 7.74 -6.13
N TRP A 43 7.52 8.07 -5.01
CA TRP A 43 8.00 7.67 -3.69
C TRP A 43 7.85 6.17 -3.50
N LEU A 44 8.91 5.51 -3.03
CA LEU A 44 8.79 4.13 -2.63
C LEU A 44 8.16 4.07 -1.23
N LYS A 45 7.24 3.14 -1.03
CA LYS A 45 6.67 2.91 0.30
C LYS A 45 7.79 2.48 1.23
N SER A 46 7.87 3.11 2.41
CA SER A 46 8.80 2.66 3.44
C SER A 46 8.53 1.17 3.71
N PRO A 47 9.56 0.32 3.81
CA PRO A 47 9.37 -1.02 4.31
C PRO A 47 8.83 -0.88 5.73
N GLN A 48 7.52 -1.10 5.90
CA GLN A 48 6.93 -1.19 7.22
C GLN A 48 7.64 -2.35 7.92
N PRO A 49 8.09 -2.18 9.18
CA PRO A 49 8.54 -3.33 9.95
C PRO A 49 7.35 -4.29 9.95
N ARG A 50 7.53 -5.45 9.30
CA ARG A 50 6.53 -6.51 9.37
C ARG A 50 6.46 -6.83 10.85
N VAL A 51 5.41 -6.36 11.51
CA VAL A 51 5.04 -6.84 12.84
C VAL A 51 4.87 -8.32 12.61
N LYS A 52 5.84 -9.11 13.06
CA LYS A 52 5.70 -10.55 13.11
C LYS A 52 4.52 -10.72 14.06
N HIS A 53 3.31 -10.90 13.51
CA HIS A 53 2.22 -11.44 14.29
C HIS A 53 2.77 -12.76 14.80
N ALA A 54 3.20 -12.77 16.06
CA ALA A 54 3.63 -13.98 16.70
C ALA A 54 2.49 -14.95 16.48
N ALA A 55 2.76 -16.02 15.72
CA ALA A 55 1.81 -17.10 15.60
C ALA A 55 1.37 -17.43 17.03
N PRO A 56 0.06 -17.50 17.34
CA PRO A 56 -0.35 -17.81 18.69
C PRO A 56 0.24 -19.18 19.01
N SER A 57 1.28 -19.18 19.84
CA SER A 57 1.87 -20.39 20.39
C SER A 57 0.72 -21.15 21.01
N ALA A 58 0.40 -22.31 20.44
CA ALA A 58 -0.67 -23.17 20.89
C ALA A 58 -0.34 -23.74 22.28
N LYS A 59 -0.40 -22.91 23.32
CA LYS A 59 -0.50 -23.36 24.70
C LYS A 59 -1.97 -23.58 24.98
N LYS A 60 -2.34 -24.86 24.97
CA LYS A 60 -3.60 -25.37 25.50
C LYS A 60 -3.79 -24.85 26.92
N SER A 61 -4.63 -23.83 27.08
CA SER A 61 -5.36 -23.60 28.32
C SER A 61 -6.78 -23.22 27.93
N LYS A 62 -7.70 -24.15 28.22
CA LYS A 62 -9.13 -24.02 27.94
C LYS A 62 -9.69 -22.80 28.69
N ALA A 63 -9.83 -21.66 28.00
CA ALA A 63 -10.72 -20.60 28.44
C ALA A 63 -12.13 -20.89 27.89
N PRO A 64 -13.21 -20.78 28.70
CA PRO A 64 -14.56 -20.99 28.20
C PRO A 64 -14.87 -19.93 27.13
N ARG A 65 -15.10 -20.39 25.89
CA ARG A 65 -15.49 -19.54 24.77
C ARG A 65 -16.80 -18.83 25.10
N LYS A 66 -16.75 -17.52 25.38
CA LYS A 66 -17.92 -16.64 25.27
C LYS A 66 -18.48 -16.79 23.85
N ARG A 67 -19.68 -17.37 23.73
CA ARG A 67 -20.39 -17.50 22.46
C ARG A 67 -20.58 -16.09 21.88
N LYS A 68 -19.97 -15.83 20.71
CA LYS A 68 -20.22 -14.58 19.98
C LYS A 68 -21.68 -14.60 19.52
N ARG A 69 -22.43 -13.54 19.85
CA ARG A 69 -23.79 -13.32 19.31
C ARG A 69 -23.70 -13.30 17.78
N PRO A 70 -24.57 -14.02 17.05
CA PRO A 70 -24.64 -13.89 15.61
C PRO A 70 -25.06 -12.45 15.25
N LYS A 71 -24.45 -11.91 14.20
CA LYS A 71 -24.80 -10.58 13.68
C LYS A 71 -26.25 -10.62 13.18
N PRO A 72 -27.06 -9.57 13.41
CA PRO A 72 -28.44 -9.55 12.92
C PRO A 72 -28.45 -9.52 11.40
N LEU A 73 -29.28 -10.39 10.81
CA LEU A 73 -29.44 -10.58 9.36
C LEU A 73 -29.80 -9.28 8.62
N TRP A 74 -30.31 -8.28 9.34
CA TRP A 74 -30.61 -6.93 8.81
C TRP A 74 -29.38 -6.20 8.26
N ARG A 75 -28.17 -6.49 8.77
CA ARG A 75 -26.95 -5.91 8.18
C ARG A 75 -26.62 -6.48 6.80
N ARG A 76 -27.09 -7.68 6.46
CA ARG A 76 -26.91 -8.26 5.11
C ARG A 76 -27.95 -7.73 4.12
N ALA A 77 -29.20 -7.56 4.55
CA ALA A 77 -30.26 -7.03 3.70
C ALA A 77 -30.05 -5.56 3.30
N LEU A 78 -29.42 -4.76 4.18
CA LEU A 78 -29.08 -3.37 3.87
C LEU A 78 -27.89 -3.22 2.90
N GLU A 79 -26.99 -4.21 2.83
CA GLU A 79 -25.89 -4.19 1.85
C GLU A 79 -26.43 -4.48 0.45
N GLU A 80 -27.33 -5.48 0.32
CA GLU A 80 -27.94 -5.85 -0.97
C GLU A 80 -28.79 -4.72 -1.55
N VAL A 81 -29.61 -4.06 -0.72
CA VAL A 81 -30.45 -2.93 -1.14
C VAL A 81 -29.62 -1.69 -1.50
N TRP A 82 -28.43 -1.51 -0.92
CA TRP A 82 -27.59 -0.35 -1.22
C TRP A 82 -26.83 -0.51 -2.55
N ASP A 83 -26.31 -1.71 -2.85
CA ASP A 83 -25.69 -2.02 -4.15
C ASP A 83 -26.70 -1.83 -5.30
N GLU A 84 -27.96 -2.22 -5.10
CA GLU A 84 -29.01 -2.10 -6.13
C GLU A 84 -29.52 -0.65 -6.31
N ILE A 85 -29.35 0.20 -5.29
CA ILE A 85 -29.66 1.63 -5.37
C ILE A 85 -28.55 2.40 -6.11
N GLU A 86 -27.28 1.99 -6.01
CA GLU A 86 -26.17 2.65 -6.70
C GLU A 86 -26.20 2.41 -8.22
N ASP A 87 -26.88 1.34 -8.68
CA ASP A 87 -27.09 1.05 -10.11
C ASP A 87 -28.31 1.77 -10.72
N ILE A 88 -29.22 2.32 -9.89
CA ILE A 88 -30.46 2.99 -10.35
C ILE A 88 -30.39 4.52 -10.34
N PHE A 89 -29.38 5.09 -9.69
CA PHE A 89 -29.19 6.54 -9.53
C PHE A 89 -28.10 7.09 -10.48
N ASP A 90 -28.22 6.78 -11.79
CA ASP A 90 -27.73 7.62 -12.90
C ASP A 90 -28.90 8.45 -13.47
#